data_AF-A0A935XEQ6-F1
#
_entry.id   AF-A0A935XEQ6-F1
#
_cell.length_a   1.000
_cell.length_b   1.000
_cell.length_c   1.000
_cell.angle_alpha   90.00
_cell.angle_beta   90.00
_cell.angle_gamma   90.00
#
_symmetry.space_group_name_H-M   'P 1'
#
loop_
_entity.id
_entity.type
_entity.pdbx_description
1 polymer ?
#
loop_
_entity_poly.entity_id
_entity_poly.type
_entity_poly.pdbx_seq_one_letter_code
_entity_poly.pdbx_strand_id
1 'polypeptide(L)' 'MFAPDGTWRAEVTLPRRFAPFEFGRDYVAGVAFDADDVERVVMWGVRR' A
#
# COMPACT_ATOMS: atom_id res chain seq x y z
N MET A 1 -1.87 0.68 -9.96
CA MET A 1 -0.51 0.16 -10.18
C MET A 1 -0.28 -0.03 -11.67
N PHE A 2 0.86 0.45 -12.17
CA PHE A 2 1.30 0.21 -13.55
C PHE A 2 2.39 -0.85 -13.58
N ALA A 3 2.42 -1.68 -14.62
CA ALA A 3 3.55 -2.54 -14.92
C ALA A 3 4.74 -1.70 -15.44
N PRO A 4 5.96 -2.27 -15.48
CA PRO A 4 7.14 -1.57 -16.01
C PRO A 4 6.97 -1.08 -17.45
N ASP A 5 6.11 -1.72 -18.24
CA ASP A 5 5.75 -1.34 -19.60
C ASP A 5 4.70 -0.20 -19.68
N GLY A 6 4.30 0.38 -18.54
CA GLY A 6 3.28 1.43 -18.46
C GLY A 6 1.85 0.92 -18.53
N THR A 7 1.62 -0.39 -18.64
CA THR A 7 0.27 -0.97 -18.66
C THR A 7 -0.38 -0.83 -17.29
N TRP A 8 -1.62 -0.36 -17.24
CA TRP A 8 -2.41 -0.38 -16.02
C TRP A 8 -2.75 -1.83 -15.63
N ARG A 9 -2.38 -2.24 -14.42
CA ARG A 9 -2.54 -3.63 -13.96
C ARG A 9 -3.66 -3.81 -12.95
N ALA A 10 -3.84 -2.84 -12.06
CA ALA A 10 -4.81 -2.92 -10.98
C ALA A 10 -5.05 -1.55 -10.34
N GLU A 11 -6.21 -1.40 -9.73
CA GLU A 11 -6.52 -0.35 -8.76
C GLU A 11 -6.69 -0.98 -7.37
N VAL A 12 -6.17 -0.29 -6.36
CA VAL A 12 -6.21 -0.75 -4.97
C VAL A 12 -6.71 0.41 -4.13
N THR A 13 -7.79 0.19 -3.37
CA THR A 13 -8.25 1.16 -2.39
C THR A 13 -7.39 1.04 -1.14
N LEU A 14 -6.76 2.14 -0.75
CA LEU A 14 -5.88 2.18 0.41
C LEU A 14 -6.54 2.89 1.59
N PRO A 15 -6.23 2.50 2.84
CA PRO A 15 -6.68 3.23 4.02
C PRO A 15 -6.26 4.71 3.97
N ARG A 16 -7.06 5.58 4.59
CA ARG A 16 -6.69 7.01 4.73
C ARG A 16 -5.38 7.11 5.52
N ARG A 17 -4.52 8.06 5.12
CA ARG A 17 -3.19 8.31 5.74
C ARG A 17 -2.21 7.13 5.66
N PHE A 18 -2.40 6.23 4.69
CA PHE A 18 -1.44 5.19 4.36
C PHE A 18 -0.69 5.54 3.08
N ALA A 19 0.63 5.57 3.14
CA ALA A 19 1.52 5.81 2.01
C ALA A 19 2.26 4.51 1.67
N PRO A 20 1.89 3.79 0.59
CA PRO A 20 2.55 2.55 0.20
C PRO A 20 3.95 2.84 -0.37
N PHE A 21 4.92 1.98 -0.08
CA PHE A 21 6.25 2.00 -0.72
C PHE A 21 6.60 0.66 -1.39
N GLU A 22 5.88 -0.42 -1.09
CA GLU A 22 6.13 -1.73 -1.67
C GLU A 22 4.83 -2.50 -1.91
N PHE A 23 4.74 -3.12 -3.08
CA PHE A 23 3.64 -4.01 -3.47
C PHE A 23 4.22 -5.40 -3.72
N GLY A 24 4.00 -6.29 -2.76
CA GLY A 24 4.35 -7.70 -2.87
C GLY A 24 3.29 -8.49 -3.64
N ARG A 25 3.50 -9.80 -3.72
CA ARG A 25 2.55 -10.71 -4.40
C ARG A 25 1.19 -10.77 -3.69
N ASP A 26 1.20 -10.72 -2.37
CA ASP A 26 0.06 -10.93 -1.48
C ASP A 26 0.01 -9.90 -0.35
N TYR A 27 0.79 -8.83 -0.44
CA TYR A 27 0.78 -7.75 0.53
C TYR A 27 1.05 -6.38 -0.10
N VAL A 28 0.68 -5.34 0.64
CA VAL A 28 1.13 -3.97 0.43
C VAL A 28 1.78 -3.47 1.72
N ALA A 29 3.03 -3.03 1.63
CA ALA A 29 3.74 -2.41 2.75
C ALA A 29 3.81 -0.89 2.56
N GLY A 30 3.75 -0.18 3.68
CA GLY A 30 3.77 1.27 3.67
C GLY A 30 3.86 1.86 5.06
N VAL A 31 3.76 3.18 5.09
CA VAL A 31 3.74 3.98 6.30
C VAL A 31 2.31 4.39 6.62
N ALA A 32 1.91 4.25 7.88
CA ALA A 32 0.69 4.83 8.42
C ALA A 32 1.00 5.68 9.65
N PHE A 33 0.17 6.69 9.89
CA PHE A 33 0.24 7.55 11.06
C PHE A 33 -0.99 7.30 11.95
N ASP A 34 -0.77 7.12 13.25
CA ASP A 34 -1.86 7.00 14.21
C ASP A 34 -2.41 8.37 14.64
N ALA A 35 -3.26 8.38 15.67
CA ALA A 35 -3.91 9.59 16.14
C ALA A 35 -2.93 10.62 16.72
N ASP A 36 -1.73 10.19 17.13
CA ASP A 36 -0.69 11.01 17.74
C ASP A 36 0.42 11.37 16.73
N ASP A 37 0.16 11.21 15.44
CA ASP A 37 1.12 11.40 14.33
C ASP A 37 2.38 10.53 14.45
N VAL A 38 2.29 9.40 15.17
CA VAL A 38 3.40 8.45 15.24
C VAL A 38 3.43 7.60 13.98
N GLU A 39 4.56 7.63 13.28
CA GLU A 39 4.82 6.80 12.11
C GLU A 39 4.93 5.32 12.49
N ARG A 40 4.25 4.47 11.73
CA ARG A 40 4.35 3.01 11.81
C ARG A 40 4.53 2.41 10.44
N VAL A 41 5.45 1.45 10.34
CA VAL A 41 5.52 0.55 9.19
C VAL A 41 4.45 -0.52 9.36
N VAL A 42 3.57 -0.65 8.37
CA VAL A 42 2.47 -1.62 8.38
C VAL A 42 2.44 -2.42 7.09
N MET A 43 2.05 -3.68 7.19
CA MET A 43 1.82 -4.56 6.05
C MET A 43 0.37 -5.03 6.06
N TRP A 44 -0.30 -4.86 4.92
CA TRP A 44 -1.67 -5.32 4.70
C TRP A 44 -1.65 -6.51 3.76
N GLY A 45 -2.27 -7.62 4.17
CA GLY A 45 -2.48 -8.76 3.27
C GLY A 45 -3.51 -8.42 2.19
N VAL A 46 -3.19 -8.69 0.93
CA VAL A 46 -4.10 -8.52 -0.21
C VAL A 46 -4.91 -9.79 -0.37
N ARG A 47 -6.23 -9.65 -0.36
CA ARG A 47 -7.18 -10.73 -0.60
C ARG A 47 -7.89 -10.47 -1.93
N ARG A 48 -8.23 -11.55 -2.64
CA ARG A 48 -8.91 -11.50 -3.93
C ARG A 48 -10.41 -11.38 -3.76
#